data_AF-A0A0F2SEW9-F1
#
_entry.id   AF-A0A0F2SEW9-F1
#
_cell.length_a   1.000
_cell.length_b   1.000
_cell.length_c   1.000
_cell.angle_alpha   90.00
_cell.angle_beta   90.00
_cell.angle_gamma   90.00
#
_symmetry.space_group_name_H-M   'P 1'
#
loop_
_entity.id
_entity.type
_entity.pdbx_description
1 polymer ?
#
loop_
_entity_poly.entity_id
_entity_poly.type
_entity_poly.pdbx_seq_one_letter_code
_entity_poly.pdbx_strand_id
1 'polypeptide(L)'
;GLYGGMTVSDIHTKKGLKKNEKILDYMGSTELIANLFRISQTEEKLKRDEITTAIDANYTHYEVAEKIRKAIIEMGATLPEDLPVPDKSVQTVEREEIRKLRNSKKKLMLYE
;
A
#
# COMPACT_ATOMS: atom_id res chain seq x y z
N GLY A 1 6.60 -10.92 -8.99
CA GLY A 1 6.48 -9.52 -8.51
C GLY A 1 6.11 -9.47 -7.02
N LEU A 2 5.88 -8.27 -6.47
CA LEU A 2 5.87 -7.98 -5.02
C LEU A 2 5.05 -8.96 -4.17
N TYR A 3 3.85 -9.32 -4.63
CA TYR A 3 2.91 -10.22 -3.95
C TYR A 3 2.99 -11.68 -4.41
N GLY A 4 4.15 -12.13 -4.91
CA GLY A 4 4.37 -13.55 -5.21
C GLY A 4 3.51 -14.12 -6.35
N GLY A 5 2.96 -13.26 -7.23
CA GLY A 5 2.07 -13.69 -8.33
C GLY A 5 0.58 -13.63 -7.99
N MET A 6 0.21 -13.24 -6.76
CA MET A 6 -1.18 -12.99 -6.40
C MET A 6 -1.77 -11.85 -7.22
N THR A 7 -3.00 -12.05 -7.69
CA THR A 7 -3.82 -11.00 -8.31
C THR A 7 -4.42 -10.09 -7.25
N VAL A 8 -5.01 -8.97 -7.69
CA VAL A 8 -5.79 -8.09 -6.81
C VAL A 8 -6.92 -8.85 -6.11
N SER A 9 -7.58 -9.80 -6.80
CA SER A 9 -8.66 -10.62 -6.22
C SER A 9 -8.15 -11.57 -5.14
N ASP A 10 -6.96 -12.15 -5.34
CA ASP A 10 -6.34 -13.06 -4.38
C ASP A 10 -5.97 -12.30 -3.10
N ILE A 11 -5.36 -11.11 -3.25
CA ILE A 11 -5.00 -10.24 -2.11
C ILE A 11 -6.26 -9.81 -1.36
N HIS A 12 -7.31 -9.41 -2.09
CA HIS A 12 -8.58 -8.99 -1.50
C HIS A 12 -9.21 -10.10 -0.65
N THR A 13 -9.21 -11.33 -1.18
CA THR A 13 -9.71 -12.53 -0.50
C THR A 13 -8.84 -12.88 0.70
N LYS A 14 -7.52 -12.90 0.53
CA LYS A 14 -6.56 -13.21 1.60
C LYS A 14 -6.66 -12.23 2.77
N LYS A 15 -6.94 -10.96 2.49
CA LYS A 15 -7.15 -9.91 3.49
C LYS A 15 -8.57 -9.89 4.08
N GLY A 16 -9.47 -10.78 3.64
CA GLY A 16 -10.83 -10.90 4.18
C GLY A 16 -11.70 -9.66 3.93
N LEU A 17 -11.42 -8.91 2.87
CA LEU A 17 -12.12 -7.65 2.58
C LEU A 17 -13.49 -7.91 1.95
N LYS A 18 -14.47 -7.05 2.27
CA LYS A 18 -15.78 -7.05 1.62
C LYS A 18 -15.69 -6.53 0.20
N LYS A 19 -16.63 -6.92 -0.66
CA LYS A 19 -16.66 -6.54 -2.09
C LYS A 19 -16.52 -5.03 -2.35
N ASN A 20 -17.02 -4.19 -1.45
CA ASN A 20 -17.00 -2.73 -1.55
C ASN A 20 -15.79 -2.08 -0.84
N GLU A 21 -14.96 -2.86 -0.14
CA GLU A 21 -13.76 -2.37 0.54
C GLU A 21 -12.59 -2.36 -0.45
N LYS A 22 -11.95 -1.21 -0.59
CA LYS A 22 -10.78 -1.04 -1.47
C LYS A 22 -9.53 -1.49 -0.72
N ILE A 23 -8.71 -2.32 -1.35
CA ILE A 23 -7.51 -2.87 -0.71
C ILE A 23 -6.60 -1.77 -0.15
N LEU A 24 -6.32 -0.72 -0.94
CA LEU A 24 -5.44 0.38 -0.52
C LEU A 24 -5.93 1.13 0.73
N ASP A 25 -7.25 1.15 0.98
CA ASP A 25 -7.81 1.81 2.16
C ASP A 25 -7.58 0.99 3.44
N TYR A 26 -7.23 -0.30 3.29
CA TYR A 26 -6.99 -1.29 4.36
C TYR A 26 -5.54 -1.85 4.28
N MET A 27 -4.59 -1.04 3.81
CA MET A 27 -3.17 -1.36 3.87
C MET A 27 -2.50 -0.58 5.00
N GLY A 28 -1.63 -1.26 5.75
CA GLY A 28 -0.75 -0.61 6.74
C GLY A 28 0.34 0.23 6.06
N SER A 29 0.97 1.12 6.82
CA SER A 29 2.06 1.99 6.32
C SER A 29 3.19 1.18 5.67
N THR A 30 3.59 0.06 6.25
CA THR A 30 4.65 -0.82 5.70
C THR A 30 4.28 -1.37 4.31
N GLU A 31 3.03 -1.78 4.12
CA GLU A 31 2.55 -2.30 2.83
C GLU A 31 2.48 -1.19 1.77
N LEU A 32 1.99 -0.02 2.17
CA LEU A 32 1.94 1.17 1.32
C LEU A 32 3.34 1.63 0.91
N ILE A 33 4.30 1.61 1.83
CA ILE A 33 5.71 1.92 1.54
C ILE A 33 6.27 0.93 0.51
N ALA A 34 6.01 -0.38 0.67
CA ALA A 34 6.48 -1.37 -0.30
C ALA A 34 5.88 -1.14 -1.71
N ASN A 35 4.58 -0.82 -1.79
CA ASN A 35 3.94 -0.47 -3.06
C ASN A 35 4.54 0.80 -3.68
N LEU A 36 4.69 1.86 -2.90
CA LEU A 36 5.26 3.13 -3.35
C LEU A 36 6.70 2.94 -3.83
N PHE A 37 7.52 2.23 -3.05
CA PHE A 37 8.90 1.98 -3.39
C PHE A 37 9.03 1.22 -4.71
N ARG A 38 8.21 0.18 -4.94
CA ARG A 38 8.14 -0.51 -6.24
C ARG A 38 7.82 0.46 -7.38
N ILE A 39 6.81 1.31 -7.21
CA ILE A 39 6.39 2.26 -8.24
C ILE A 39 7.54 3.23 -8.56
N SER A 40 8.14 3.84 -7.53
CA SER A 40 9.24 4.79 -7.70
C SER A 40 10.45 4.15 -8.38
N GLN A 41 10.89 2.97 -7.94
CA GLN A 41 12.04 2.28 -8.54
C GLN A 41 11.76 1.78 -9.96
N THR A 42 10.51 1.42 -10.25
CA THR A 42 10.10 1.09 -11.62
C THR A 42 10.19 2.33 -12.49
N GLU A 43 9.61 3.45 -12.05
CA GLU A 43 9.62 4.72 -12.81
C GLU A 43 11.06 5.19 -13.10
N GLU A 44 11.94 5.14 -12.11
CA GLU A 44 13.36 5.48 -12.29
C GLU A 44 14.04 4.56 -13.29
N LYS A 45 13.78 3.25 -13.24
CA LYS A 45 14.35 2.28 -14.19
C LYS A 45 13.81 2.48 -15.61
N LEU A 46 12.52 2.74 -15.77
CA LEU A 46 11.91 3.03 -17.08
C LEU A 46 12.56 4.26 -17.73
N LYS A 47 12.78 5.32 -16.95
CA LYS A 47 13.43 6.54 -17.44
C LYS A 47 14.90 6.31 -17.80
N ARG A 48 15.66 5.65 -16.90
CA ARG A 48 17.10 5.41 -17.09
C ARG A 48 17.38 4.52 -18.29
N ASP A 49 16.57 3.49 -18.49
CA ASP A 49 16.77 2.48 -19.54
C ASP A 49 15.99 2.85 -20.83
N GLU A 50 15.42 4.06 -20.91
CA GLU A 50 14.66 4.61 -22.05
C GLU A 50 13.54 3.68 -22.55
N ILE A 51 12.88 2.99 -21.62
CA ILE A 51 11.86 1.99 -21.94
C ILE A 51 10.54 2.69 -22.29
N THR A 52 10.06 2.47 -23.51
CA THR A 52 8.86 3.14 -24.04
C THR A 52 7.73 2.17 -24.42
N THR A 53 8.00 0.87 -24.52
CA THR A 53 6.98 -0.11 -24.89
C THR A 53 6.23 -0.63 -23.65
N ALA A 54 4.93 -0.90 -23.81
CA ALA A 54 4.11 -1.45 -22.73
C ALA A 54 4.59 -2.83 -22.25
N ILE A 55 5.12 -3.66 -23.17
CA ILE A 55 5.62 -5.00 -22.85
C ILE A 55 6.85 -4.91 -21.95
N ASP A 56 7.84 -4.10 -22.35
CA ASP A 56 9.07 -3.92 -21.59
C ASP A 56 8.82 -3.20 -20.27
N ALA A 57 7.84 -2.28 -20.24
CA ALA A 57 7.43 -1.62 -19.00
C ALA A 57 6.81 -2.60 -18.00
N ASN A 58 5.96 -3.51 -18.47
CA ASN A 58 5.38 -4.57 -17.64
C ASN A 58 6.46 -5.52 -17.10
N TYR A 59 7.41 -5.93 -17.95
CA TYR A 59 8.54 -6.76 -17.53
C TYR A 59 9.39 -6.05 -16.46
N THR A 60 9.73 -4.79 -16.69
CA THR A 60 10.49 -3.96 -15.75
C THR A 60 9.79 -3.83 -14.41
N HIS A 61 8.50 -3.53 -14.42
CA HIS A 61 7.69 -3.46 -13.20
C HIS A 61 7.69 -4.80 -12.45
N TYR A 62 7.58 -5.94 -13.15
CA TYR A 62 7.65 -7.26 -12.54
C TYR A 62 9.02 -7.53 -11.89
N GLU A 63 10.12 -7.26 -12.61
CA GLU A 63 11.49 -7.52 -12.17
C GLU A 63 11.83 -6.70 -10.91
N VAL A 64 11.53 -5.40 -10.93
CA VAL A 64 11.73 -4.50 -9.78
C VAL A 64 10.95 -5.02 -8.57
N ALA A 65 9.69 -5.41 -8.78
CA ALA A 65 8.83 -5.91 -7.72
C ALA A 65 9.33 -7.25 -7.13
N GLU A 66 9.92 -8.12 -7.95
CA GLU A 66 10.52 -9.37 -7.51
C GLU A 66 11.78 -9.14 -6.68
N LYS A 67 12.64 -8.19 -7.08
CA LYS A 67 13.84 -7.79 -6.30
C LYS A 67 13.46 -7.27 -4.92
N ILE A 68 12.45 -6.40 -4.85
CA ILE A 68 11.95 -5.86 -3.57
C ILE A 68 11.43 -7.01 -2.69
N ARG A 69 10.67 -7.94 -3.25
CA ARG A 69 10.18 -9.12 -2.52
C ARG A 69 11.34 -9.96 -1.96
N LYS A 70 12.36 -10.24 -2.78
CA LYS A 70 13.56 -10.97 -2.34
C LYS A 70 14.25 -10.28 -1.18
N ALA A 71 14.45 -8.96 -1.26
CA ALA A 71 15.04 -8.18 -0.18
C ALA A 71 14.23 -8.27 1.13
N ILE A 72 12.89 -8.20 1.07
CA ILE A 72 12.03 -8.38 2.25
C ILE A 72 12.24 -9.76 2.89
N ILE A 73 12.32 -10.81 2.07
CA ILE A 73 12.58 -12.19 2.53
C ILE A 73 13.97 -12.31 3.16
N GLU A 74 15.01 -11.76 2.52
CA GLU A 74 16.39 -11.79 3.00
C GLU A 74 16.56 -11.06 4.34
N MET A 75 15.80 -9.98 4.55
CA MET A 75 15.76 -9.26 5.82
C MET A 75 14.96 -9.99 6.91
N GLY A 76 14.27 -11.08 6.59
CA GLY A 76 13.36 -11.77 7.52
C GLY A 76 12.11 -10.95 7.89
N ALA A 77 11.74 -9.99 7.04
CA ALA A 77 10.57 -9.14 7.25
C ALA A 77 9.28 -9.79 6.73
N THR A 78 8.14 -9.39 7.31
CA THR A 78 6.83 -9.88 6.87
C THR A 78 6.51 -9.40 5.45
N LEU A 79 6.05 -10.33 4.62
CA LEU A 79 5.68 -10.03 3.24
C LEU A 79 4.40 -9.17 3.16
N PRO A 80 4.26 -8.31 2.12
CA PRO A 80 3.12 -7.41 1.98
C PRO A 80 1.74 -8.08 2.08
N GLU A 81 1.58 -9.27 1.48
CA GLU A 81 0.33 -10.03 1.54
C GLU A 81 0.01 -10.61 2.93
N ASP A 82 1.00 -10.71 3.81
CA ASP A 82 0.89 -11.28 5.16
C ASP A 82 0.92 -10.21 6.26
N LEU A 83 1.06 -8.93 5.88
CA LEU A 83 0.96 -7.82 6.82
C LEU A 83 -0.47 -7.70 7.39
N PRO A 84 -0.60 -7.27 8.66
CA PRO A 84 -1.89 -7.14 9.32
C PRO A 84 -2.80 -6.17 8.56
N VAL A 85 -4.07 -6.57 8.45
CA VAL A 85 -5.12 -5.76 7.83
C VAL A 85 -5.70 -4.85 8.91
N PRO A 86 -5.73 -3.52 8.75
CA PRO A 86 -6.37 -2.62 9.68
C PRO A 86 -7.87 -2.92 9.83
N ASP A 87 -8.40 -2.82 11.04
CA ASP A 87 -9.85 -3.04 11.30
C ASP A 87 -10.75 -1.97 10.67
N LYS A 88 -10.18 -0.79 10.38
CA LYS A 88 -10.88 0.36 9.82
C LYS A 88 -10.16 0.85 8.57
N SER A 89 -10.94 1.30 7.59
CA SER A 89 -10.38 2.01 6.45
C SER A 89 -9.72 3.33 6.85
N VAL A 90 -8.69 3.75 6.11
CA VAL A 90 -8.03 5.04 6.29
C VAL A 90 -9.03 6.21 6.28
N GLN A 91 -10.05 6.15 5.43
CA GLN A 91 -11.10 7.16 5.35
C GLN A 91 -11.96 7.22 6.63
N THR A 92 -12.18 6.07 7.27
CA THR A 92 -12.92 6.03 8.54
C THR A 92 -12.08 6.62 9.66
N VAL A 93 -10.79 6.28 9.70
CA VAL A 93 -9.83 6.87 10.64
C VAL A 93 -9.77 8.39 10.47
N GLU A 94 -9.61 8.87 9.24
CA GLU A 94 -9.58 10.30 8.91
C GLU A 94 -10.83 11.04 9.41
N ARG A 95 -12.03 10.52 9.13
CA ARG A 95 -13.30 11.11 9.60
C ARG A 95 -13.39 11.15 11.13
N GLU A 96 -12.94 10.10 11.80
CA GLU A 96 -12.93 10.03 13.26
C GLU A 96 -11.97 11.07 13.87
N GLU A 97 -10.76 11.21 13.31
CA GLU A 97 -9.76 12.18 13.77
C GLU A 97 -10.20 13.62 13.52
N ILE A 98 -10.75 13.94 12.34
CA ILE A 98 -11.32 15.27 12.06
C ILE A 98 -12.43 15.62 13.07
N ARG A 99 -13.30 14.65 13.41
CA ARG A 99 -14.36 14.86 14.40
C ARG A 99 -13.80 15.10 15.80
N LYS A 100 -12.77 14.35 16.21
CA LYS A 100 -12.09 14.54 17.50
C LYS A 100 -11.47 15.94 17.60
N LEU A 101 -10.75 16.36 16.56
CA LEU A 101 -10.13 17.70 16.51
C LEU A 101 -11.18 18.82 16.61
N ARG A 102 -12.29 18.70 15.88
CA ARG A 102 -13.40 19.67 15.94
C ARG A 102 -14.02 19.76 17.33
N ASN A 103 -14.23 18.61 17.99
CA ASN A 103 -14.80 18.55 19.33
C ASN A 103 -13.82 19.11 20.38
N SER A 104 -12.52 18.84 20.24
CA SER A 104 -11.47 19.41 21.08
C SER A 104 -11.42 20.93 20.97
N LYS A 105 -11.48 21.47 19.74
CA LYS A 105 -11.52 22.92 19.50
C LYS A 105 -12.77 23.56 20.12
N LYS A 106 -13.94 22.93 19.97
CA LYS A 106 -15.19 23.41 20.59
C LYS A 106 -15.10 23.40 22.12
N LYS A 107 -14.49 22.37 22.71
CA LYS A 107 -14.27 22.26 24.14
C LYS A 107 -13.36 23.40 24.65
N LEU A 108 -12.27 23.73 23.93
CA LEU A 108 -11.39 24.84 24.30
C LEU A 108 -12.11 26.20 24.29
N MET A 109 -12.94 26.47 23.26
CA MET A 109 -13.72 27.71 23.14
C MET A 109 -14.87 27.86 24.17
N LEU A 110 -15.23 26.79 24.90
CA LEU A 110 -16.23 26.83 25.96
C LEU A 110 -15.62 27.17 27.34
N TYR A 111 -14.29 27.26 27.42
CA TYR A 111 -13.56 27.57 28.66
C TYR A 111 -12.88 28.96 28.65
N GLU A 112 -13.17 29.79 27.64
CA GLU A 112 -12.84 31.23 27.59
C GLU A 112 -14.10 32.05 27.85
#